data_AF-C5PDZ0-F1
#
_entry.id   AF-C5PDZ0-F1
#
_cell.length_a   1.000
_cell.length_b   1.000
_cell.length_c   1.000
_cell.angle_alpha   90.00
_cell.angle_beta   90.00
_cell.angle_gamma   90.00
#
_symmetry.space_group_name_H-M   'P 1'
#
loop_
_entity.id
_entity.type
_entity.pdbx_description
1 polymer ?
#
loop_
_entity_poly.entity_id
_entity_poly.type
_entity_poly.pdbx_seq_one_letter_code
_entity_poly.pdbx_strand_id
1 'polypeptide(L)'
;MESDQQSFHRNLSRRIQKSLETVGSNSAGKMVYILGVSFPERQLVSKSLLSFFGVGPSVCARLMARHNVHPTARIGDLANKQVLDITSALSNMKIENDLRREILDNIRRLKDTGTYRGRRHALNLPVRGQRTRTQTKTAIKLNAIERRL
;
A
#
# COMPACT_ATOMS: atom_id res chain seq x y z
N MET A 1 34.44 -49.47 24.80
CA MET A 1 33.15 -49.03 25.39
C MET A 1 33.11 -47.54 25.68
N GLU A 2 34.21 -46.88 26.07
CA GLU A 2 34.24 -45.41 26.27
C GLU A 2 34.25 -44.59 24.96
N SER A 3 34.74 -45.16 23.85
CA SER A 3 34.77 -44.53 22.53
C SER A 3 33.39 -44.28 21.91
N ASP A 4 32.42 -45.17 22.19
CA ASP A 4 31.07 -45.11 21.63
C ASP A 4 30.18 -44.12 22.38
N GLN A 5 30.48 -43.86 23.66
CA GLN A 5 29.80 -42.81 24.43
C GLN A 5 30.24 -41.41 24.00
N GLN A 6 31.51 -41.22 23.63
CA GLN A 6 32.02 -39.95 23.10
C GLN A 6 31.52 -39.63 21.68
N SER A 7 31.28 -40.65 20.85
CA SER A 7 30.71 -40.45 19.51
C SER A 7 29.22 -40.11 19.56
N PHE A 8 28.47 -40.69 20.50
CA PHE A 8 27.07 -40.35 20.75
C PHE A 8 26.90 -38.89 21.22
N HIS A 9 27.75 -38.43 22.15
CA HIS A 9 27.75 -37.04 22.60
C HIS A 9 28.10 -36.03 21.48
N ARG A 10 29.10 -36.32 20.64
CA ARG A 10 29.43 -35.47 19.46
C ARG A 10 28.29 -35.40 18.45
N ASN A 11 27.60 -36.51 18.22
CA ASN A 11 26.48 -36.58 17.29
C ASN A 11 25.23 -35.86 17.84
N LEU A 12 25.00 -35.91 19.16
CA LEU A 12 23.94 -35.14 19.81
C LEU A 12 24.20 -33.63 19.70
N SER A 13 25.44 -33.17 19.93
CA SER A 13 25.83 -31.77 19.81
C SER A 13 25.69 -31.24 18.38
N ARG A 14 26.07 -32.02 17.36
CA ARG A 14 25.87 -31.65 15.94
C ARG A 14 24.40 -31.58 15.54
N ARG A 15 23.56 -32.46 16.09
CA ARG A 15 22.12 -32.49 15.80
C ARG A 15 21.37 -31.35 16.48
N ILE A 16 21.81 -30.96 17.68
CA ILE A 16 21.33 -29.76 18.39
C ILE A 16 21.79 -28.47 17.69
N GLN A 17 23.05 -28.40 17.22
CA GLN A 17 23.55 -27.27 16.42
C GLN A 17 22.78 -27.10 15.10
N LYS A 18 22.57 -28.18 14.35
CA LYS A 18 21.84 -28.13 13.07
C LYS A 18 20.36 -27.75 13.25
N SER A 19 19.75 -28.11 14.38
CA SER A 19 18.39 -27.69 14.75
C SER A 19 18.33 -26.19 15.07
N LEU A 20 19.32 -25.66 15.83
CA LEU A 20 19.42 -24.24 16.19
C LEU A 20 19.76 -23.33 14.99
N GLU A 21 20.49 -23.83 13.99
CA GLU A 21 20.76 -23.10 12.73
C GLU A 21 19.49 -22.91 11.87
N THR A 22 18.50 -23.80 11.97
CA THR A 22 17.23 -23.68 11.23
C THR A 22 16.26 -22.65 11.82
N VAL A 23 16.47 -22.21 13.06
CA VAL A 23 15.62 -21.21 13.73
C VAL A 23 16.24 -19.80 13.67
N GLY A 24 17.46 -19.69 13.14
CA GLY A 24 18.22 -18.45 13.01
C GLY A 24 18.01 -17.70 11.70
N SER A 25 16.77 -17.42 11.30
CA SER A 25 16.48 -16.34 10.34
C SER A 25 15.07 -15.80 10.56
N ASN A 26 14.81 -15.34 11.80
CA ASN A 26 13.79 -14.33 12.00
C ASN A 26 14.15 -13.15 11.10
N SER A 27 13.34 -13.03 10.05
CA SER A 27 13.37 -12.02 9.01
C SER A 27 13.47 -10.61 9.57
N ALA A 28 14.69 -10.15 9.81
CA ALA A 28 15.04 -8.76 9.56
C ALA A 28 15.10 -8.59 8.03
N GLY A 29 13.95 -8.77 7.37
CA GLY A 29 13.81 -8.48 5.96
C GLY A 29 14.14 -7.01 5.80
N LYS A 30 15.14 -6.72 4.97
CA LYS A 30 15.60 -5.36 4.77
C LYS A 30 14.39 -4.55 4.28
N MET A 31 14.21 -3.36 4.85
CA MET A 31 13.01 -2.56 4.64
C MET A 31 13.32 -1.51 3.59
N VAL A 32 12.44 -1.35 2.62
CA VAL A 32 12.57 -0.30 1.60
C VAL A 32 11.53 0.77 1.87
N TYR A 33 11.98 2.02 1.89
CA TYR A 33 11.13 3.17 2.12
C TYR A 33 10.82 3.85 0.79
N ILE A 34 9.54 4.05 0.51
CA ILE A 34 9.07 4.80 -0.65
C ILE A 34 8.12 5.87 -0.11
N LEU A 35 8.46 7.15 -0.32
CA LEU A 35 7.65 8.29 0.12
C LEU A 35 7.31 8.26 1.63
N GLY A 36 8.25 7.81 2.45
CA GLY A 36 8.08 7.70 3.90
C GLY A 36 7.26 6.49 4.39
N VAL A 37 6.73 5.66 3.49
CA VAL A 37 6.07 4.39 3.83
C VAL A 37 7.07 3.24 3.69
N SER A 38 7.12 2.37 4.70
CA SER A 38 7.99 1.21 4.70
C SER A 38 7.29 -0.01 4.10
N PHE A 39 7.97 -0.70 3.19
CA PHE A 39 7.47 -1.91 2.57
C PHE A 39 8.41 -3.09 2.82
N PRO A 40 7.85 -4.31 3.01
CA PRO A 40 8.65 -5.51 3.09
C PRO A 40 9.16 -5.92 1.70
N GLU A 41 10.40 -6.40 1.61
CA GLU A 41 11.04 -6.78 0.33
C GLU A 41 10.27 -7.82 -0.48
N ARG A 42 9.58 -8.76 0.19
CA ARG A 42 8.80 -9.82 -0.46
C ARG A 42 7.60 -9.30 -1.26
N GLN A 43 7.19 -8.06 -1.03
CA GLN A 43 6.03 -7.49 -1.67
C GLN A 43 6.34 -7.09 -3.12
N LEU A 44 5.37 -7.29 -4.00
CA LEU A 44 5.44 -6.85 -5.38
C LEU A 44 5.42 -5.32 -5.45
N VAL A 45 6.25 -4.76 -6.33
CA VAL A 45 6.32 -3.30 -6.55
C VAL A 45 4.96 -2.74 -6.94
N SER A 46 4.24 -3.45 -7.81
CA SER A 46 2.89 -3.07 -8.25
C SER A 46 1.91 -2.92 -7.08
N LYS A 47 1.91 -3.86 -6.15
CA LYS A 47 1.03 -3.84 -4.97
C LYS A 47 1.37 -2.68 -4.02
N SER A 48 2.65 -2.36 -3.87
CA SER A 48 3.10 -1.23 -3.04
C SER A 48 2.80 0.13 -3.64
N LEU A 49 2.92 0.27 -4.96
CA LEU A 49 2.51 1.51 -5.63
C LEU A 49 1.00 1.73 -5.52
N LEU A 50 0.20 0.66 -5.62
CA LEU A 50 -1.26 0.72 -5.49
C LEU A 50 -1.77 1.00 -4.08
N SER A 51 -0.95 0.83 -3.04
CA SER A 51 -1.40 1.16 -1.68
C SER A 51 -1.53 2.67 -1.46
N PHE A 52 -0.87 3.49 -2.29
CA PHE A 52 -0.96 4.93 -2.18
C PHE A 52 -2.30 5.46 -2.72
N PHE A 53 -2.93 6.35 -1.98
CA PHE A 53 -4.18 6.98 -2.37
C PHE A 53 -3.96 7.91 -3.57
N GLY A 54 -4.61 7.59 -4.69
CA GLY A 54 -4.47 8.31 -5.96
C GLY A 54 -3.66 7.57 -7.02
N VAL A 55 -2.95 6.49 -6.66
CA VAL A 55 -2.23 5.65 -7.61
C VAL A 55 -3.10 4.46 -8.03
N GLY A 56 -3.64 4.53 -9.24
CA GLY A 56 -4.40 3.44 -9.85
C GLY A 56 -3.54 2.47 -10.67
N PRO A 57 -4.12 1.36 -11.18
CA PRO A 57 -3.41 0.36 -11.98
C PRO A 57 -2.79 0.92 -13.27
N SER A 58 -3.47 1.88 -13.91
CA SER A 58 -2.96 2.53 -15.13
C SER A 58 -1.73 3.41 -14.87
N VAL A 59 -1.76 4.20 -13.79
CA VAL A 59 -0.64 5.04 -13.35
C VAL A 59 0.53 4.15 -12.93
N CYS A 60 0.25 3.11 -12.14
CA CYS A 60 1.23 2.12 -11.72
C CYS A 60 1.93 1.46 -12.91
N ALA A 61 1.17 0.93 -13.88
CA ALA A 61 1.74 0.30 -15.06
C ALA A 61 2.63 1.25 -15.87
N ARG A 62 2.21 2.52 -16.01
CA ARG A 62 2.99 3.56 -16.69
C ARG A 62 4.28 3.91 -15.93
N LEU A 63 4.23 4.02 -14.61
CA LEU A 63 5.43 4.26 -13.78
C LEU A 63 6.41 3.09 -13.90
N MET A 64 5.92 1.85 -13.79
CA MET A 64 6.75 0.66 -13.90
C MET A 64 7.41 0.55 -15.29
N ALA A 65 6.65 0.81 -16.36
CA ALA A 65 7.18 0.85 -17.72
C ALA A 65 8.25 1.93 -17.90
N ARG A 66 8.03 3.14 -17.35
CA ARG A 66 8.99 4.25 -17.45
C ARG A 66 10.35 3.93 -16.81
N HIS A 67 10.36 3.15 -15.74
CA HIS A 67 11.57 2.77 -15.00
C HIS A 67 12.08 1.36 -15.33
N ASN A 68 11.56 0.74 -16.40
CA ASN A 68 11.92 -0.60 -16.86
C ASN A 68 11.78 -1.68 -15.76
N VAL A 69 10.75 -1.57 -14.92
CA VAL A 69 10.47 -2.53 -13.86
C VAL A 69 9.44 -3.54 -14.34
N HIS A 70 9.77 -4.83 -14.24
CA HIS A 70 8.85 -5.89 -14.61
C HIS A 70 7.65 -5.99 -13.64
N PRO A 71 6.42 -6.30 -14.10
CA PRO A 71 5.23 -6.41 -13.24
C PRO A 71 5.34 -7.38 -12.06
N THR A 72 6.16 -8.43 -12.20
CA THR A 72 6.40 -9.44 -11.15
C THR A 72 7.60 -9.14 -10.27
N ALA A 73 8.29 -8.01 -10.49
CA ALA A 73 9.44 -7.63 -9.69
C ALA A 73 9.04 -7.37 -8.24
N ARG A 74 9.90 -7.79 -7.32
CA ARG A 74 9.76 -7.51 -5.89
C ARG A 74 10.52 -6.25 -5.54
N ILE A 75 10.15 -5.64 -4.42
CA ILE A 75 10.77 -4.40 -3.95
C ILE A 75 12.24 -4.60 -3.60
N GLY A 76 12.61 -5.76 -3.07
CA GLY A 76 14.01 -6.07 -2.76
C GLY A 76 14.91 -6.23 -3.98
N ASP A 77 14.32 -6.51 -5.15
CA ASP A 77 15.08 -6.70 -6.40
C ASP A 77 15.37 -5.37 -7.11
N LEU A 78 14.81 -4.25 -6.61
CA LEU A 78 15.01 -2.94 -7.21
C LEU A 78 16.38 -2.36 -6.87
N ALA A 79 17.02 -1.75 -7.88
CA ALA A 79 18.22 -0.96 -7.63
C ALA A 79 17.86 0.31 -6.84
N ASN A 80 18.77 0.75 -5.95
CA ASN A 80 18.57 1.98 -5.16
C ASN A 80 18.25 3.20 -6.04
N LYS A 81 18.87 3.29 -7.23
CA LYS A 81 18.59 4.35 -8.21
C LYS A 81 17.13 4.31 -8.68
N GLN A 82 16.60 3.12 -9.01
CA GLN A 82 15.20 2.97 -9.44
C GLN A 82 14.23 3.36 -8.32
N VAL A 83 14.55 3.02 -7.06
CA VAL A 83 13.73 3.42 -5.91
C VAL A 83 13.70 4.95 -5.76
N LEU A 84 14.84 5.62 -5.91
CA LEU A 84 14.91 7.08 -5.87
C LEU A 84 14.14 7.72 -7.05
N ASP A 85 14.31 7.18 -8.26
CA ASP A 85 13.62 7.67 -9.46
C ASP A 85 12.10 7.55 -9.31
N ILE A 86 11.60 6.40 -8.84
CA ILE A 86 10.18 6.18 -8.57
C ILE A 86 9.68 7.13 -7.49
N THR A 87 10.46 7.34 -6.42
CA THR A 87 10.09 8.27 -5.34
C THR A 87 9.97 9.69 -5.87
N SER A 88 10.92 10.15 -6.70
CA SER A 88 10.86 11.48 -7.32
C SER A 88 9.64 11.63 -8.26
N ALA A 89 9.31 10.57 -9.01
CA ALA A 89 8.15 10.57 -9.88
C ALA A 89 6.84 10.66 -9.10
N LEU A 90 6.74 9.96 -7.96
CA LEU A 90 5.59 10.01 -7.07
C LEU A 90 5.45 11.37 -6.39
N SER A 91 6.54 12.00 -5.96
CA SER A 91 6.51 13.33 -5.33
C SER A 91 5.99 14.44 -6.25
N ASN A 92 6.17 14.30 -7.57
CA ASN A 92 5.64 15.25 -8.56
C ASN A 92 4.14 15.07 -8.82
N MET A 93 3.53 14.00 -8.35
CA MET A 93 2.12 13.72 -8.54
C MET A 93 1.30 14.16 -7.32
N LYS A 94 0.04 14.55 -7.55
CA LYS A 94 -0.90 14.81 -6.46
C LYS A 94 -1.38 13.48 -5.86
N ILE A 95 -0.79 13.07 -4.74
CA ILE A 95 -1.06 11.79 -4.06
C ILE A 95 -1.46 12.06 -2.60
N GLU A 96 -2.10 11.09 -1.95
CA GLU A 96 -2.44 11.10 -0.53
C GLU A 96 -3.22 12.35 -0.12
N ASN A 97 -2.64 13.17 0.76
CA ASN A 97 -3.32 14.27 1.42
C ASN A 97 -3.69 15.39 0.45
N ASP A 98 -2.88 15.64 -0.57
CA ASP A 98 -3.16 16.69 -1.54
C ASP A 98 -4.40 16.35 -2.36
N LEU A 99 -4.50 15.10 -2.82
CA LEU A 99 -5.68 14.63 -3.54
C LEU A 99 -6.91 14.56 -2.63
N ARG A 100 -6.76 14.14 -1.36
CA ARG A 100 -7.86 14.14 -0.38
C ARG A 100 -8.40 15.56 -0.15
N ARG A 101 -7.51 16.54 0.05
CA ARG A 101 -7.87 17.96 0.22
C ARG A 101 -8.59 18.49 -0.99
N GLU A 102 -8.05 18.25 -2.20
CA GLU A 102 -8.69 18.69 -3.44
C GLU A 102 -10.11 18.12 -3.60
N ILE A 103 -10.33 16.84 -3.27
CA ILE A 103 -11.68 16.23 -3.32
C ILE A 103 -12.62 16.87 -2.29
N LEU A 104 -12.15 17.08 -1.06
CA LEU A 104 -12.95 17.71 0.00
C LEU A 104 -13.31 19.15 -0.34
N ASP A 105 -12.36 19.92 -0.87
CA ASP A 105 -12.58 21.31 -1.26
C ASP A 105 -13.55 21.40 -2.45
N ASN A 106 -13.48 20.47 -3.40
CA ASN A 106 -14.47 20.35 -4.46
C ASN A 106 -15.89 20.11 -3.92
N ILE A 107 -16.04 19.25 -2.90
CA ILE A 107 -17.34 18.97 -2.26
C ILE A 107 -17.83 20.19 -1.47
N ARG A 108 -16.94 20.84 -0.71
CA ARG A 108 -17.24 22.08 0.04
C ARG A 108 -17.70 23.19 -0.90
N ARG A 109 -16.98 23.43 -1.99
CA ARG A 109 -17.36 24.37 -3.04
C ARG A 109 -18.77 24.12 -3.57
N LEU A 110 -19.14 22.85 -3.84
CA LEU A 110 -20.48 22.50 -4.32
C LEU A 110 -21.58 22.82 -3.31
N LYS A 111 -21.30 22.66 -2.01
CA LYS A 111 -22.19 23.02 -0.90
C LYS A 111 -22.34 24.53 -0.80
N ASP A 112 -21.23 25.27 -0.76
CA ASP A 112 -21.23 26.72 -0.56
C ASP A 112 -21.89 27.46 -1.74
N THR A 113 -21.73 26.92 -2.96
CA THR A 113 -22.44 27.41 -4.16
C THR A 113 -23.96 27.14 -4.11
N GLY A 114 -24.44 26.25 -3.23
CA GLY A 114 -25.87 25.93 -3.13
C GLY A 114 -26.40 24.98 -4.21
N THR A 115 -25.52 24.28 -4.93
CA THR A 115 -25.93 23.37 -6.01
C THR A 115 -26.76 22.17 -5.49
N TYR A 116 -27.59 21.57 -6.36
CA TYR A 116 -28.30 20.32 -6.01
C TYR A 116 -27.35 19.24 -5.50
N ARG A 117 -26.19 19.06 -6.16
CA ARG A 117 -25.18 18.08 -5.75
C ARG A 117 -24.63 18.36 -4.36
N GLY A 118 -24.33 19.62 -4.05
CA GLY A 118 -23.87 20.05 -2.71
C GLY A 118 -24.89 19.72 -1.62
N ARG A 119 -26.18 20.02 -1.86
CA ARG A 119 -27.27 19.65 -0.92
C ARG A 119 -27.36 18.14 -0.69
N ARG A 120 -27.18 17.33 -1.75
CA ARG A 120 -27.20 15.86 -1.62
C ARG A 120 -26.01 15.32 -0.82
N HIS A 121 -24.83 15.94 -0.96
CA HIS A 121 -23.67 15.61 -0.12
C HIS A 121 -23.90 15.98 1.36
N ALA A 122 -24.57 17.09 1.64
CA ALA A 122 -24.90 17.52 3.01
C ALA A 122 -25.97 16.64 3.67
N LEU A 123 -26.94 16.16 2.88
CA LEU A 123 -28.02 15.27 3.34
C LEU A 123 -27.65 13.78 3.31
N ASN A 124 -26.39 13.46 2.96
CA ASN A 124 -25.90 12.08 2.82
C ASN A 124 -26.74 11.23 1.84
N LEU A 125 -27.27 11.84 0.78
CA LEU A 125 -28.10 11.16 -0.21
C LEU A 125 -27.32 10.85 -1.50
N PRO A 126 -27.80 9.91 -2.34
CA PRO A 126 -27.20 9.66 -3.64
C PRO A 126 -27.18 10.92 -4.51
N VAL A 127 -26.01 11.22 -5.09
CA VAL A 127 -25.74 12.46 -5.84
C VAL A 127 -25.96 12.27 -7.34
N ARG A 128 -25.90 11.03 -7.85
CA ARG A 128 -25.92 10.69 -9.29
C ARG A 128 -27.31 10.27 -9.80
N GLY A 129 -28.39 10.84 -9.27
CA GLY A 129 -29.76 10.57 -9.74
C GLY A 129 -30.31 9.17 -9.43
N GLN A 130 -29.70 8.47 -8.46
CA GLN A 130 -30.15 7.13 -8.06
C GLN A 130 -31.45 7.21 -7.24
N ARG A 131 -32.34 6.21 -7.41
CA ARG A 131 -33.61 6.11 -6.68
C ARG A 131 -33.37 6.00 -5.17
N THR A 132 -34.06 6.82 -4.37
CA THR A 132 -33.88 6.87 -2.91
C THR A 132 -34.83 6.00 -2.10
N ARG A 133 -35.79 5.32 -2.75
CA ARG A 133 -36.86 4.56 -2.06
C ARG A 133 -36.37 3.26 -1.42
N THR A 134 -35.42 2.57 -2.03
CA THR A 134 -35.04 1.20 -1.63
C THR A 134 -33.61 1.13 -1.11
N GLN A 135 -32.61 1.21 -2.00
CA GLN A 135 -31.23 0.98 -1.65
C GLN A 135 -30.42 2.28 -1.63
N THR A 136 -30.15 2.79 -0.44
CA THR A 136 -29.38 4.02 -0.22
C THR A 136 -28.35 3.93 0.90
N LYS A 137 -28.24 2.77 1.57
CA LYS A 137 -27.43 2.61 2.80
C LYS A 137 -25.96 3.01 2.63
N THR A 138 -25.35 2.63 1.51
CA THR A 138 -23.95 2.98 1.22
C THR A 138 -23.75 4.48 0.98
N ALA A 139 -24.67 5.12 0.27
CA ALA A 139 -24.66 6.56 0.05
C ALA A 139 -24.81 7.31 1.37
N ILE A 140 -25.73 6.87 2.23
CA ILE A 140 -25.96 7.46 3.56
C ILE A 140 -24.72 7.34 4.45
N LYS A 141 -24.00 6.22 4.38
CA LYS A 141 -22.79 6.01 5.18
C LYS A 141 -21.58 6.79 4.67
N LEU A 142 -21.43 6.96 3.36
CA LEU A 142 -20.18 7.43 2.75
C LEU A 142 -20.25 8.84 2.17
N ASN A 143 -21.44 9.33 1.80
CA ASN A 143 -21.59 10.71 1.37
C ASN A 143 -21.68 11.56 2.61
N ALA A 144 -20.68 12.40 2.81
CA ALA A 144 -20.64 13.45 3.81
C ALA A 144 -19.86 14.63 3.23
N ILE A 145 -20.01 15.81 3.81
CA ILE A 145 -19.18 16.98 3.47
C ILE A 145 -17.72 16.68 3.85
N GLU A 146 -17.53 16.13 5.04
CA GLU A 146 -16.22 15.66 5.51
C GLU A 146 -16.09 14.16 5.26
N ARG A 147 -15.79 13.82 4.01
CA ARG A 147 -15.66 12.43 3.60
C ARG A 147 -14.38 11.83 4.17
N ARG A 148 -14.49 10.65 4.78
CA ARG A 148 -13.33 9.83 5.13
C ARG A 148 -12.81 9.14 3.86
N LEU A 149 -11.64 9.56 3.39
CA LEU A 149 -10.96 9.08 2.19
C LEU A 149 -9.66 8.36 2.52
#